data_AF-A0A939PLY9-F1
#
_entry.id   AF-A0A939PLY9-F1
#
_cell.length_a   1.000
_cell.length_b   1.000
_cell.length_c   1.000
_cell.angle_alpha   90.00
_cell.angle_beta   90.00
_cell.angle_gamma   90.00
#
_symmetry.space_group_name_H-M   'P 1'
#
loop_
_entity.id
_entity.type
_entity.pdbx_description
1 polymer ?
#
loop_
_entity_poly.entity_id
_entity_poly.type
_entity_poly.pdbx_seq_one_letter_code
_entity_poly.pdbx_strand_id
1 'polypeptide(L)'
;MAYPFLPELPLPDPLTPDVAARVLDERRELLPNWVGESRDLVVYLGALSRWDPPETLLEHPSHGLGHMSTICAFEDLTAFEMIGYKPFDLLLTAYCAEYMFFDIGGRWVLDEDPESPTFARFLMGEYDADDPDATVDVYAAVTAFLNEPEGRRLEELLESLQEDMGVTPGVRDTSFP
;
A
#
# COMPACT_ATOMS: atom_id res chain seq x y z
N MET A 1 3.90 -12.23 7.00
CA MET A 1 3.11 -12.62 5.81
C MET A 1 3.86 -12.15 4.58
N ALA A 2 3.79 -12.87 3.46
CA ALA A 2 4.26 -12.35 2.18
C ALA A 2 3.11 -11.56 1.55
N TYR A 3 3.42 -10.52 0.77
CA TYR A 3 2.42 -9.90 -0.09
C TYR A 3 1.85 -11.04 -0.97
N PRO A 4 0.52 -11.21 -1.11
CA PRO A 4 -0.05 -12.31 -1.90
C PRO A 4 0.41 -12.27 -3.37
N PHE A 5 0.99 -11.16 -3.78
CA PHE A 5 1.69 -10.96 -5.03
C PHE A 5 3.18 -10.67 -4.75
N LEU A 6 4.10 -11.39 -5.38
CA LEU A 6 5.48 -10.91 -5.52
C LEU A 6 5.56 -10.30 -6.92
N PRO A 7 5.74 -8.97 -7.08
CA PRO A 7 5.91 -8.36 -8.40
C PRO A 7 7.09 -8.92 -9.18
N GLU A 8 8.05 -9.54 -8.48
CA GLU A 8 9.17 -10.24 -9.08
C GLU A 8 8.83 -11.62 -9.65
N LEU A 9 7.60 -12.12 -9.50
CA LEU A 9 7.13 -13.27 -10.25
C LEU A 9 6.57 -12.75 -11.57
N PRO A 10 7.37 -12.71 -12.66
CA PRO A 10 6.86 -12.28 -13.94
C PRO A 10 5.68 -13.17 -14.31
N LEU A 11 4.61 -12.53 -14.79
CA LEU A 11 3.56 -13.27 -15.47
C LEU A 11 4.21 -14.08 -16.62
N PRO A 12 3.78 -15.32 -16.85
CA PRO A 12 4.33 -16.12 -17.93
C PRO A 12 4.12 -15.41 -19.27
N ASP A 13 5.22 -15.05 -19.94
CA ASP A 13 5.22 -14.42 -21.27
C ASP A 13 5.39 -15.48 -22.39
N PRO A 14 4.53 -15.51 -23.43
CA PRO A 14 3.30 -14.73 -23.60
C PRO A 14 2.15 -15.27 -22.75
N LEU A 15 1.36 -14.35 -22.19
CA LEU A 15 0.07 -14.66 -21.59
C LEU A 15 -0.89 -15.08 -22.70
N THR A 16 -1.12 -16.39 -22.86
CA THR A 16 -2.25 -16.84 -23.66
C THR A 16 -3.55 -16.40 -22.99
N PRO A 17 -4.65 -16.18 -23.74
CA PRO A 17 -5.93 -15.79 -23.14
C PRO A 17 -6.39 -16.73 -22.01
N ASP A 18 -6.15 -18.03 -22.15
CA ASP A 18 -6.48 -19.03 -21.11
C ASP A 18 -5.64 -18.87 -19.84
N VAL A 19 -4.36 -18.52 -19.98
CA VAL A 19 -3.47 -18.30 -18.83
C VAL A 19 -3.81 -16.98 -18.15
N ALA A 20 -4.10 -15.92 -18.90
CA ALA A 20 -4.55 -14.64 -18.37
C ALA A 20 -5.86 -14.80 -17.58
N ALA A 21 -6.85 -15.50 -18.15
CA ALA A 21 -8.12 -15.76 -17.48
C ALA A 21 -7.93 -16.53 -16.15
N ARG A 22 -7.09 -17.58 -16.15
CA ARG A 22 -6.79 -18.33 -14.93
C ARG A 22 -6.12 -17.48 -13.86
N VAL A 23 -5.11 -16.68 -14.23
CA VAL A 23 -4.42 -15.79 -13.29
C VAL A 23 -5.41 -14.78 -12.72
N LEU A 24 -6.26 -14.20 -13.56
CA LEU A 24 -7.27 -13.24 -13.11
C LEU A 24 -8.25 -13.86 -12.13
N ASP A 25 -8.75 -15.06 -12.41
CA ASP A 25 -9.67 -15.78 -11.52
C ASP A 25 -9.02 -16.11 -10.18
N GLU A 26 -7.77 -16.62 -10.19
CA GLU A 26 -6.99 -16.87 -8.96
C GLU A 26 -6.81 -15.59 -8.13
N ARG A 27 -6.54 -14.45 -8.79
CA ARG A 27 -6.34 -13.16 -8.10
C ARG A 27 -7.64 -12.57 -7.58
N ARG A 28 -8.74 -12.75 -8.30
CA ARG A 28 -10.07 -12.31 -7.88
C ARG A 28 -10.52 -13.04 -6.62
N GLU A 29 -10.21 -14.33 -6.49
CA GLU A 29 -10.47 -15.11 -5.28
C GLU A 29 -9.65 -14.63 -4.06
N LEU A 30 -8.47 -14.05 -4.30
CA LEU A 30 -7.59 -13.54 -3.24
C LEU A 30 -7.95 -12.13 -2.76
N LEU A 31 -8.65 -11.32 -3.55
CA LEU A 31 -8.95 -9.92 -3.22
C LEU A 31 -9.61 -9.74 -1.85
N PRO A 32 -10.66 -10.49 -1.46
CA PRO A 32 -11.28 -10.33 -0.14
C PRO A 32 -10.33 -10.67 1.01
N ASN A 33 -9.46 -11.66 0.81
CA ASN A 33 -8.45 -12.02 1.79
C ASN A 33 -7.39 -10.92 1.91
N TRP A 34 -6.94 -10.36 0.78
CA TRP A 34 -5.99 -9.25 0.77
C TRP A 34 -6.54 -8.01 1.49
N VAL A 35 -7.82 -7.67 1.30
CA VAL A 35 -8.46 -6.57 2.04
C VAL A 35 -8.39 -6.81 3.55
N GLY A 36 -8.65 -8.03 4.02
CA GLY A 36 -8.52 -8.40 5.42
C GLY A 36 -7.07 -8.33 5.93
N GLU A 37 -6.15 -8.98 5.24
CA GLU A 37 -4.73 -9.02 5.60
C GLU A 37 -4.09 -7.63 5.60
N SER A 38 -4.43 -6.76 4.64
CA SER A 38 -3.97 -5.37 4.60
C SER A 38 -4.38 -4.61 5.86
N ARG A 39 -5.60 -4.80 6.34
CA ARG A 39 -6.08 -4.15 7.57
C ARG A 39 -5.41 -4.73 8.80
N ASP A 40 -5.25 -6.05 8.86
CA ASP A 40 -4.54 -6.74 9.95
C ASP A 40 -3.08 -6.27 10.05
N LEU A 41 -2.43 -5.98 8.92
CA LEU A 41 -1.08 -5.40 8.89
C LEU A 41 -1.04 -4.00 9.49
N VAL A 42 -2.04 -3.15 9.25
CA VAL A 42 -2.13 -1.82 9.85
C VAL A 42 -2.42 -1.90 11.35
N VAL A 43 -3.27 -2.83 11.80
CA VAL A 43 -3.49 -3.10 13.23
C VAL A 43 -2.21 -3.61 13.89
N TYR A 44 -1.50 -4.52 13.22
CA TYR A 44 -0.22 -5.02 13.70
C TYR A 44 0.84 -3.91 13.80
N LEU A 45 0.89 -3.00 12.83
CA LEU A 45 1.68 -1.78 12.93
C LEU A 45 1.27 -0.94 14.15
N GLY A 46 -0.04 -0.77 14.37
CA GLY A 46 -0.59 -0.12 15.55
C GLY A 46 -0.03 -0.71 16.86
N ALA A 47 0.02 -2.03 16.96
CA ALA A 47 0.58 -2.74 18.10
C ALA A 47 2.10 -2.54 18.24
N LEU A 48 2.86 -2.59 17.13
CA LEU A 48 4.30 -2.35 17.13
C LEU A 48 4.66 -0.91 17.55
N SER A 49 3.82 0.06 17.19
CA SER A 49 3.92 1.46 17.58
C SER A 49 3.34 1.75 18.98
N ARG A 50 2.82 0.73 19.67
CA ARG A 50 2.23 0.81 21.02
C ARG A 50 1.01 1.72 21.13
N TRP A 51 0.22 1.81 20.07
CA TRP A 51 -1.11 2.41 20.15
C TRP A 51 -2.05 1.51 20.95
N ASP A 52 -2.90 2.13 21.77
CA ASP A 52 -3.90 1.44 22.58
C ASP A 52 -5.25 2.17 22.46
N PRO A 53 -6.24 1.61 21.75
CA PRO A 53 -6.19 0.32 21.05
C PRO A 53 -5.34 0.37 19.76
N PRO A 54 -4.69 -0.74 19.33
CA PRO A 54 -3.94 -0.82 18.08
C PRO A 54 -4.74 -0.41 16.83
N GLU A 55 -6.04 -0.68 16.84
CA GLU A 55 -7.01 -0.36 15.79
C GLU A 55 -7.17 1.16 15.57
N THR A 56 -6.70 2.00 16.49
CA THR A 56 -6.66 3.46 16.32
C THR A 56 -6.01 3.86 15.01
N LEU A 57 -5.04 3.08 14.52
CA LEU A 57 -4.34 3.37 13.26
C LEU A 57 -5.20 3.15 12.01
N LEU A 58 -6.26 2.33 12.08
CA LEU A 58 -7.24 2.20 11.00
C LEU A 58 -8.21 3.39 10.98
N GLU A 59 -8.57 3.89 12.16
CA GLU A 59 -9.50 5.01 12.28
C GLU A 59 -8.83 6.37 12.03
N HIS A 60 -7.55 6.46 12.39
CA HIS A 60 -6.74 7.68 12.33
C HIS A 60 -5.31 7.34 11.86
N PRO A 61 -5.12 6.92 10.60
CA PRO A 61 -3.80 6.53 10.08
C PRO A 61 -2.77 7.67 10.18
N SER A 62 -3.21 8.92 10.13
CA SER A 62 -2.37 10.10 10.37
C SER A 62 -1.63 10.10 11.70
N HIS A 63 -2.13 9.43 12.74
CA HIS A 63 -1.39 9.30 14.01
C HIS A 63 -0.11 8.46 13.85
N GLY A 64 -0.07 7.55 12.87
CA GLY A 64 1.10 6.73 12.58
C GLY A 64 2.19 7.45 11.80
N LEU A 65 1.92 8.65 11.29
CA LEU A 65 2.79 9.31 10.31
C LEU A 65 4.16 9.60 10.89
N GLY A 66 4.25 10.31 12.03
CA GLY A 66 5.54 10.62 12.63
C GLY A 66 6.37 9.37 12.98
N HIS A 67 5.71 8.28 13.36
CA HIS A 67 6.37 7.00 13.65
C HIS A 67 6.90 6.35 12.37
N MET A 68 6.08 6.26 11.33
CA MET A 68 6.48 5.68 10.05
C MET A 68 7.53 6.53 9.33
N SER A 69 7.40 7.85 9.30
CA SER A 69 8.39 8.78 8.77
C SER A 69 9.74 8.60 9.47
N THR A 70 9.74 8.39 10.80
CA THR A 70 10.96 8.10 11.55
C THR A 70 11.62 6.81 11.07
N ILE A 71 10.87 5.72 10.89
CA ILE A 71 11.43 4.45 10.41
C ILE A 71 11.94 4.58 8.98
N CYS A 72 11.15 5.19 8.09
CA CYS A 72 11.50 5.39 6.69
C CYS A 72 12.78 6.20 6.51
N ALA A 73 13.12 7.09 7.45
CA ALA A 73 14.36 7.86 7.40
C ALA A 73 15.64 7.01 7.63
N PHE A 74 15.53 5.77 8.14
CA PHE A 74 16.69 4.90 8.33
C PHE A 74 17.06 4.16 7.04
N GLU A 75 18.36 4.13 6.72
CA GLU A 75 18.92 3.31 5.64
C GLU A 75 18.93 1.82 6.01
N ASP A 76 19.33 1.51 7.25
CA ASP A 76 19.35 0.14 7.78
C ASP A 76 18.12 -0.13 8.65
N LEU A 77 17.25 -1.01 8.16
CA LEU A 77 16.03 -1.42 8.84
C LEU A 77 16.22 -2.62 9.78
N THR A 78 17.42 -3.18 9.90
CA THR A 78 17.69 -4.43 10.66
C THR A 78 17.16 -4.36 12.08
N ALA A 79 17.32 -3.22 12.78
CA ALA A 79 16.82 -3.05 14.14
C ALA A 79 15.29 -3.14 14.22
N PHE A 80 14.58 -2.60 13.23
CA PHE A 80 13.12 -2.68 13.12
C PHE A 80 12.67 -4.08 12.72
N GLU A 81 13.38 -4.74 11.80
CA GLU A 81 13.10 -6.13 11.43
C GLU A 81 13.17 -7.07 12.65
N MET A 82 14.18 -6.89 13.50
CA MET A 82 14.37 -7.69 14.72
C MET A 82 13.21 -7.58 15.72
N ILE A 83 12.48 -6.46 15.71
CA ILE A 83 11.33 -6.22 16.59
C ILE A 83 9.99 -6.44 15.90
N GLY A 84 10.00 -6.99 14.68
CA GLY A 84 8.79 -7.50 14.02
C GLY A 84 8.29 -6.69 12.84
N TYR A 85 8.99 -5.64 12.38
CA TYR A 85 8.59 -4.85 11.20
C TYR A 85 8.83 -5.55 9.86
N LYS A 86 9.20 -6.84 9.84
CA LYS A 86 9.44 -7.57 8.59
C LYS A 86 8.16 -8.30 8.13
N PRO A 87 7.77 -8.22 6.84
CA PRO A 87 8.38 -7.42 5.77
C PRO A 87 7.91 -5.95 5.79
N PHE A 88 8.86 -5.01 5.73
CA PHE A 88 8.59 -3.58 5.96
C PHE A 88 7.92 -2.90 4.77
N ASP A 89 8.31 -3.27 3.56
CA ASP A 89 7.66 -2.89 2.30
C ASP A 89 6.15 -3.19 2.32
N LEU A 90 5.77 -4.36 2.82
CA LEU A 90 4.38 -4.76 2.92
C LEU A 90 3.62 -3.97 4.00
N LEU A 91 4.23 -3.75 5.16
CA LEU A 91 3.65 -2.91 6.21
C LEU A 91 3.45 -1.49 5.74
N LEU A 92 4.45 -0.94 5.05
CA LEU A 92 4.39 0.42 4.50
C LEU A 92 3.36 0.53 3.38
N THR A 93 3.25 -0.46 2.50
CA THR A 93 2.19 -0.52 1.47
C THR A 93 0.80 -0.50 2.07
N ALA A 94 0.55 -1.37 3.06
CA ALA A 94 -0.75 -1.42 3.73
C ALA A 94 -1.06 -0.12 4.47
N TYR A 95 -0.07 0.47 5.14
CA TYR A 95 -0.20 1.76 5.82
C TYR A 95 -0.49 2.92 4.87
N CYS A 96 0.27 3.06 3.78
CA CYS A 96 0.04 4.11 2.78
C CYS A 96 -1.34 3.97 2.13
N ALA A 97 -1.77 2.74 1.84
CA ALA A 97 -3.11 2.50 1.30
C ALA A 97 -4.22 2.88 2.29
N GLU A 98 -4.13 2.47 3.56
CA GLU A 98 -5.13 2.85 4.57
C GLU A 98 -5.13 4.36 4.81
N TYR A 99 -3.97 5.01 4.77
CA TYR A 99 -3.88 6.47 4.82
C TYR A 99 -4.66 7.11 3.68
N MET A 100 -4.48 6.64 2.44
CA MET A 100 -5.19 7.17 1.27
C MET A 100 -6.69 6.84 1.31
N PHE A 101 -7.09 5.65 1.77
CA PHE A 101 -8.49 5.30 1.99
C PHE A 101 -9.17 6.23 2.99
N PHE A 102 -8.45 6.63 4.03
CA PHE A 102 -8.97 7.58 5.02
C PHE A 102 -9.04 9.01 4.46
N ASP A 103 -8.01 9.46 3.74
CA ASP A 103 -7.89 10.85 3.32
C ASP A 103 -8.71 11.19 2.08
N ILE A 104 -8.71 10.31 1.08
CA ILE A 104 -9.34 10.50 -0.24
C ILE A 104 -10.53 9.55 -0.42
N GLY A 105 -10.41 8.32 0.07
CA GLY A 105 -11.39 7.26 -0.15
C GLY A 105 -10.85 6.15 -1.06
N GLY A 106 -11.78 5.39 -1.65
CA GLY A 106 -11.47 4.24 -2.47
C GLY A 106 -11.26 2.96 -1.68
N ARG A 107 -10.76 1.94 -2.37
CA ARG A 107 -10.49 0.61 -1.82
C ARG A 107 -9.47 -0.15 -2.66
N TRP A 108 -9.03 -1.30 -2.16
CA TRP A 108 -8.33 -2.27 -2.97
C TRP A 108 -9.22 -2.80 -4.09
N VAL A 109 -8.72 -2.74 -5.31
CA VAL A 109 -9.30 -3.31 -6.53
C VAL A 109 -8.28 -4.22 -7.21
N LEU A 110 -8.75 -5.05 -8.14
CA LEU A 110 -7.89 -5.88 -8.97
C LEU A 110 -7.81 -5.25 -10.36
N ASP A 111 -6.61 -5.11 -10.90
CA ASP A 111 -6.44 -4.75 -12.31
C ASP A 111 -6.88 -5.92 -13.20
N GLU A 112 -8.02 -5.76 -13.86
CA GLU A 112 -8.59 -6.79 -14.73
C GLU A 112 -8.22 -6.59 -16.21
N ASP A 113 -7.51 -5.51 -16.58
CA ASP A 113 -7.16 -5.21 -17.97
C ASP A 113 -5.93 -6.04 -18.42
N PRO A 114 -6.08 -7.00 -19.35
CA PRO A 114 -4.97 -7.83 -19.83
C PRO A 114 -3.92 -7.05 -20.63
N GLU A 115 -4.22 -5.84 -21.11
CA GLU A 115 -3.26 -4.98 -21.80
C GLU A 115 -2.49 -4.08 -20.82
N SER A 116 -2.92 -4.01 -19.56
CA SER A 116 -2.30 -3.18 -18.54
C SER A 116 -0.95 -3.75 -18.07
N PRO A 117 0.07 -2.90 -17.87
CA PRO A 117 1.35 -3.33 -17.27
C PRO A 117 1.20 -3.82 -15.81
N THR A 118 0.07 -3.53 -15.17
CA THR A 118 -0.27 -3.94 -13.82
C THR A 118 -1.31 -5.06 -13.79
N PHE A 119 -1.59 -5.74 -14.90
CA PHE A 119 -2.58 -6.81 -14.99
C PHE A 119 -2.48 -7.79 -13.81
N ALA A 120 -3.64 -8.04 -13.20
CA ALA A 120 -3.85 -8.94 -12.08
C ALA A 120 -3.13 -8.54 -10.77
N ARG A 121 -2.75 -7.26 -10.62
CA ARG A 121 -2.26 -6.67 -9.37
C ARG A 121 -3.38 -6.06 -8.54
N PHE A 122 -3.17 -6.01 -7.23
CA PHE A 122 -4.02 -5.24 -6.32
C PHE A 122 -3.60 -3.77 -6.34
N LEU A 123 -4.52 -2.91 -6.76
CA LEU A 123 -4.34 -1.47 -6.89
C LEU A 123 -5.29 -0.74 -5.95
N MET A 124 -5.03 0.53 -5.69
CA MET A 124 -6.05 1.41 -5.16
C MET A 124 -6.93 1.91 -6.30
N GLY A 125 -8.25 1.87 -6.12
CA GLY A 125 -9.23 2.35 -7.10
C GLY A 125 -10.54 2.74 -6.44
N GLU A 126 -11.53 3.10 -7.26
CA GLU A 126 -12.87 3.55 -6.82
C GLU A 126 -12.85 4.76 -5.87
N TYR A 127 -11.81 5.58 -5.96
CA TYR A 127 -11.69 6.84 -5.23
C TYR A 127 -12.25 8.03 -6.03
N ASP A 128 -12.34 7.91 -7.37
CA ASP A 128 -12.90 8.92 -8.26
C ASP A 128 -14.24 8.42 -8.85
N ALA A 129 -15.29 9.23 -8.70
CA ALA A 129 -16.62 8.93 -9.22
C ALA A 129 -16.79 9.36 -10.69
N ASP A 130 -15.98 10.31 -11.16
CA ASP A 130 -15.97 10.81 -12.53
C ASP A 130 -15.06 9.97 -13.43
N ASP A 131 -14.04 9.32 -12.85
CA ASP A 131 -13.16 8.34 -13.51
C ASP A 131 -13.09 7.01 -12.72
N PRO A 132 -14.05 6.09 -12.91
CA PRO A 132 -14.12 4.84 -12.15
C PRO A 132 -12.98 3.85 -12.46
N ASP A 133 -12.27 4.05 -13.58
CA ASP A 133 -11.14 3.21 -14.00
C ASP A 133 -9.79 3.74 -13.46
N ALA A 134 -9.79 4.91 -12.80
CA ALA A 134 -8.60 5.49 -12.21
C ALA A 134 -8.04 4.59 -11.10
N THR A 135 -6.77 4.22 -11.21
CA THR A 135 -6.09 3.33 -10.28
C THR A 135 -4.65 3.75 -9.99
N VAL A 136 -4.14 3.39 -8.81
CA VAL A 136 -2.76 3.65 -8.38
C VAL A 136 -2.12 2.39 -7.80
N ASP A 137 -0.91 2.06 -8.25
CA ASP A 137 -0.09 0.96 -7.74
C ASP A 137 0.74 1.42 -6.53
N VAL A 138 0.13 1.40 -5.34
CA VAL A 138 0.79 1.81 -4.08
C VAL A 138 2.02 0.96 -3.78
N TYR A 139 1.97 -0.34 -4.09
CA TYR A 139 3.10 -1.22 -3.84
C TYR A 139 4.31 -0.82 -4.71
N ALA A 140 4.08 -0.50 -5.98
CA ALA A 140 5.12 0.01 -6.86
C ALA A 140 5.70 1.34 -6.35
N ALA A 141 4.85 2.27 -5.90
CA ALA A 141 5.28 3.55 -5.32
C ALA A 141 6.13 3.35 -4.06
N VAL A 142 5.70 2.48 -3.14
CA VAL A 142 6.45 2.12 -1.92
C VAL A 142 7.78 1.45 -2.26
N THR A 143 7.80 0.54 -3.24
CA THR A 143 9.04 -0.13 -3.67
C THR A 143 10.02 0.87 -4.26
N ALA A 144 9.55 1.80 -5.10
CA ALA A 144 10.39 2.87 -5.64
C ALA A 144 10.96 3.74 -4.52
N PHE A 145 10.10 4.19 -3.59
CA PHE A 145 10.47 4.96 -2.41
C PHE A 145 11.53 4.28 -1.53
N LEU A 146 11.40 2.97 -1.28
CA LEU A 146 12.38 2.23 -0.48
C LEU A 146 13.72 2.04 -1.19
N ASN A 147 13.77 2.20 -2.51
CA ASN A 147 15.00 2.18 -3.30
C ASN A 147 15.66 3.56 -3.45
N GLU A 148 15.01 4.64 -2.98
CA GLU A 148 15.60 5.98 -2.94
C GLU A 148 16.75 6.07 -1.92
N PRO A 149 17.72 6.95 -2.16
CA PRO A 149 18.82 7.20 -1.23
C PRO A 149 18.35 7.80 0.11
N GLU A 150 19.25 7.86 1.09
CA GLU A 150 19.01 8.43 2.42
C GLU A 150 18.38 9.84 2.35
N GLY A 151 17.44 10.12 3.27
CA GLY A 151 16.72 11.39 3.34
C GLY A 151 15.33 11.38 2.70
N ARG A 152 14.87 10.20 2.23
CA ARG A 152 13.50 9.98 1.77
C ARG A 152 12.46 10.39 2.82
N ARG A 153 11.40 11.07 2.37
CA ARG A 153 10.35 11.59 3.23
C ARG A 153 9.04 10.89 2.91
N LEU A 154 8.45 10.26 3.91
CA LEU A 154 7.19 9.54 3.73
C LEU A 154 6.09 10.51 3.29
N GLU A 155 6.13 11.75 3.76
CA GLU A 155 5.20 12.80 3.35
C GLU A 155 5.26 13.04 1.84
N GLU A 156 6.46 13.05 1.23
CA GLU A 156 6.62 13.25 -0.22
C GLU A 156 6.05 12.05 -1.01
N LEU A 157 6.18 10.81 -0.48
CA LEU A 157 5.51 9.64 -1.06
C LEU A 157 3.98 9.78 -1.00
N LEU A 158 3.43 10.21 0.14
CA LEU A 158 1.98 10.38 0.30
C LEU A 158 1.44 11.51 -0.58
N GLU A 159 2.19 12.61 -0.72
CA GLU A 159 1.87 13.71 -1.65
C GLU A 159 1.91 13.22 -3.10
N SER A 160 2.91 12.43 -3.50
CA SER A 160 2.96 11.82 -4.84
C SER A 160 1.76 10.91 -5.10
N LEU A 161 1.34 10.11 -4.13
CA LEU A 161 0.14 9.26 -4.25
C LEU A 161 -1.13 10.11 -4.39
N GLN A 162 -1.23 11.22 -3.64
CA GLN A 162 -2.31 12.20 -3.79
C GLN A 162 -2.33 12.80 -5.21
N GLU A 163 -1.17 13.19 -5.76
CA GLU A 163 -1.06 13.70 -7.14
C GLU A 163 -1.49 12.64 -8.16
N ASP A 164 -1.03 11.40 -8.02
CA ASP A 164 -1.38 10.28 -8.91
C ASP A 164 -2.88 9.97 -8.88
N MET A 165 -3.54 10.20 -7.74
CA MET A 165 -5.00 10.09 -7.57
C MET A 165 -5.76 11.35 -8.04
N GLY A 166 -5.07 12.33 -8.62
CA GLY A 166 -5.67 13.54 -9.17
C GLY A 166 -6.15 14.56 -8.12
N VAL A 167 -5.75 14.41 -6.86
CA VAL A 167 -6.11 15.34 -5.78
C VAL A 167 -4.98 16.34 -5.50
N THR A 168 -5.34 17.48 -4.89
CA THR A 168 -4.32 18.46 -4.49
C THR A 168 -3.50 17.93 -3.31
N PRO A 169 -2.16 17.93 -3.38
CA PRO A 169 -1.31 17.46 -2.30
C PRO A 169 -1.54 18.22 -0.99
N GLY A 170 -1.49 17.47 0.10
CA GLY A 170 -1.66 17.99 1.45
C GLY A 170 -1.73 16.86 2.47
N VAL A 171 -0.59 16.46 3.02
CA VAL A 171 -0.53 15.44 4.07
C VAL A 171 -1.06 16.02 5.38
N ARG A 172 -2.14 15.42 5.88
CA ARG A 172 -2.73 15.73 7.18
C ARG A 172 -1.99 15.02 8.30
N ASP A 173 -0.97 15.67 8.83
CA ASP A 173 -0.36 15.24 10.08
C ASP A 173 -1.22 15.70 11.28
N THR A 174 -1.82 14.72 11.98
CA THR A 174 -2.53 14.94 13.25
C THR A 174 -1.85 14.20 14.40
N SER A 175 -0.59 13.77 14.22
CA SER A 175 0.23 13.12 15.25
C SER A 175 0.48 13.99 16.48
N PHE A 176 -0.07 15.21 16.53
CA PHE A 176 -0.02 16.16 17.64
C PHE A 176 -1.41 16.72 17.99
N PRO A 177 -1.68 16.89 19.29
CA PRO A 177 -1.50 18.20 19.91
C PRO A 177 -0.21 18.38 20.72
#